data_AF-A0A412LIV4-F1
#
_entry.id   AF-A0A412LIV4-F1
#
_cell.length_a   1.000
_cell.length_b   1.000
_cell.length_c   1.000
_cell.angle_alpha   90.00
_cell.angle_beta   90.00
_cell.angle_gamma   90.00
#
_symmetry.space_group_name_H-M   'P 1'
#
loop_
_entity.id
_entity.type
_entity.pdbx_description
1 polymer ?
#
loop_
_entity_poly.entity_id
_entity_poly.type
_entity_poly.pdbx_seq_one_letter_code
_entity_poly.pdbx_strand_id
1 'polypeptide(L)'
;MGLFDFLHASKAARDEKRAMREFVEEKRKVEQKCRAEEEAQRAEEARILREHEVPPAMVCPEYDLGPFPFGNKPYLCRTVVKYERETGQVFADERFYYGDADAVAAVKANVAKLEHMLTPAVTGVPSLPSLRTNFARIEAVDSVVTFPENRVTLSLHPLTKTGKNAKYPVEVFFNSYGKNDNGSHGTVSYLRDGSMGKAVIHYWRNHVYYGAYFKIIDGAIALNVLNYRATPNDDPVELYRA
;
A
#
# COMPACT_ATOMS: atom_id res chain seq x y z
N MET A 1 -40.51 -49.28 -33.33
CA MET A 1 -39.33 -48.93 -32.51
C MET A 1 -39.19 -50.00 -31.45
N GLY A 2 -38.14 -50.83 -31.55
CA GLY A 2 -38.06 -52.11 -30.86
C GLY A 2 -37.41 -52.02 -29.48
N LEU A 3 -37.70 -52.98 -28.61
CA LEU A 3 -37.13 -53.15 -27.27
C LEU A 3 -35.58 -53.05 -27.23
N PHE A 4 -34.91 -53.40 -28.34
CA PHE A 4 -33.46 -53.29 -28.52
C PHE A 4 -32.95 -51.84 -28.59
N ASP A 5 -33.69 -50.92 -29.22
CA ASP A 5 -33.29 -49.50 -29.33
C ASP A 5 -33.31 -48.81 -27.95
N PHE A 6 -34.28 -49.16 -27.10
CA PHE A 6 -34.42 -48.65 -25.74
C PHE A 6 -33.31 -49.18 -24.81
N LEU A 7 -32.91 -50.44 -24.94
CA LEU A 7 -31.80 -51.03 -24.19
C LEU A 7 -30.45 -50.43 -24.59
N HIS A 8 -30.22 -50.16 -25.88
CA HIS A 8 -29.01 -49.48 -26.36
C HIS A 8 -28.93 -48.03 -25.87
N ALA A 9 -30.04 -47.28 -25.92
CA ALA A 9 -30.09 -45.91 -25.38
C ALA A 9 -29.86 -45.85 -23.86
N SER A 10 -30.39 -46.83 -23.11
CA SER A 10 -30.20 -46.94 -21.65
C SER A 10 -28.75 -47.29 -21.26
N LYS A 11 -28.07 -48.12 -22.05
CA LYS A 11 -26.65 -48.44 -21.85
C LYS A 11 -25.75 -47.25 -22.18
N ALA A 12 -25.99 -46.59 -23.32
CA ALA A 12 -25.23 -45.40 -23.72
C ALA A 12 -25.34 -44.26 -22.68
N ALA A 13 -26.53 -44.00 -22.15
CA ALA A 13 -26.73 -42.98 -21.12
C ALA A 13 -26.05 -43.31 -19.77
N ARG A 14 -25.86 -44.61 -19.45
CA ARG A 14 -25.12 -45.06 -18.26
C ARG A 14 -23.61 -44.92 -18.46
N ASP A 15 -23.12 -45.28 -19.64
CA ASP A 15 -21.70 -45.17 -20.01
C ASP A 15 -21.27 -43.70 -20.08
N GLU A 16 -22.13 -42.81 -20.59
CA GLU A 16 -21.90 -41.36 -20.62
C GLU A 16 -21.89 -40.73 -19.22
N LYS A 17 -22.81 -41.13 -18.34
CA LYS A 17 -22.79 -40.70 -16.92
C LYS A 17 -21.56 -41.20 -16.17
N ARG A 18 -21.06 -42.39 -16.51
CA ARG A 18 -19.83 -42.95 -15.94
C ARG A 18 -18.60 -42.17 -16.42
N ALA A 19 -18.48 -41.93 -17.72
CA ALA A 19 -17.40 -41.14 -18.31
C ALA A 19 -17.37 -39.71 -17.75
N MET A 20 -18.53 -39.07 -17.57
CA MET A 20 -18.62 -37.74 -16.95
C MET A 20 -18.15 -37.74 -15.49
N ARG A 21 -18.49 -38.77 -14.71
CA ARG A 21 -18.01 -38.90 -13.32
C ARG A 21 -16.50 -39.13 -13.26
N GLU A 22 -15.97 -39.99 -14.12
CA GLU A 22 -14.53 -40.26 -14.22
C GLU A 22 -13.77 -38.98 -14.61
N PHE A 23 -14.27 -38.21 -15.58
CA PHE A 23 -13.70 -36.91 -15.96
C PHE A 23 -13.73 -35.87 -14.83
N VAL A 24 -14.85 -35.76 -14.10
CA VAL A 24 -14.96 -34.85 -12.95
C VAL A 24 -14.01 -35.25 -11.83
N GLU A 25 -13.88 -36.55 -11.54
CA GLU A 25 -12.92 -37.03 -10.54
C GLU A 25 -11.47 -36.80 -10.96
N GLU A 26 -11.13 -37.02 -12.24
CA GLU A 26 -9.79 -36.75 -12.77
C GLU A 26 -9.45 -35.27 -12.70
N LYS A 27 -10.38 -34.39 -13.14
CA LYS A 27 -10.23 -32.95 -13.00
C LYS A 27 -10.03 -32.53 -11.54
N ARG A 28 -10.80 -33.10 -10.62
CA ARG A 28 -10.65 -32.81 -9.18
C ARG A 28 -9.29 -33.25 -8.64
N LYS A 29 -8.78 -34.41 -9.08
CA LYS A 29 -7.44 -34.91 -8.68
C LYS A 29 -6.34 -34.01 -9.21
N VAL A 30 -6.44 -33.54 -10.46
CA VAL A 30 -5.48 -32.58 -11.05
C VAL A 30 -5.51 -31.27 -10.27
N GLU A 31 -6.69 -30.70 -10.02
CA GLU A 31 -6.82 -29.46 -9.24
C GLU A 31 -6.25 -29.60 -7.81
N GLN A 32 -6.51 -30.74 -7.16
CA GLN A 32 -5.96 -31.03 -5.83
C GLN A 32 -4.43 -31.14 -5.86
N LYS A 33 -3.87 -31.81 -6.88
CA LYS A 33 -2.43 -31.93 -7.06
C LYS A 33 -1.77 -30.57 -7.30
N CYS A 34 -2.33 -29.75 -8.19
CA CYS A 34 -1.83 -28.39 -8.44
C CYS A 34 -1.85 -27.52 -7.18
N ARG A 35 -2.91 -27.58 -6.37
CA ARG A 35 -2.98 -26.85 -5.10
C ARG A 35 -1.92 -27.33 -4.10
N ALA A 36 -1.72 -28.64 -4.00
CA ALA A 36 -0.71 -29.21 -3.10
C ALA A 36 0.71 -28.83 -3.53
N GLU A 37 1.00 -28.82 -4.84
CA GLU A 37 2.27 -28.35 -5.39
C GLU A 37 2.50 -26.86 -5.13
N GLU A 38 1.47 -26.03 -5.33
CA GLU A 38 1.54 -24.58 -5.06
C GLU A 38 1.74 -24.29 -3.56
N GLU A 39 1.09 -25.05 -2.69
CA GLU A 39 1.26 -24.94 -1.23
C GLU A 39 2.67 -25.36 -0.80
N ALA A 40 3.18 -26.48 -1.35
CA ALA A 40 4.56 -26.91 -1.10
C ALA A 40 5.59 -25.87 -1.57
N GLN A 41 5.36 -25.27 -2.74
CA GLN A 41 6.20 -24.18 -3.24
C GLN A 41 6.16 -22.95 -2.34
N ARG A 42 4.97 -22.54 -1.88
CA ARG A 42 4.83 -21.40 -0.95
C ARG A 42 5.48 -21.69 0.40
N ALA A 43 5.39 -22.92 0.90
CA ALA A 43 6.03 -23.32 2.14
C ALA A 43 7.57 -23.28 2.03
N GLU A 44 8.10 -23.74 0.90
CA GLU A 44 9.54 -23.70 0.63
C GLU A 44 10.05 -22.27 0.45
N GLU A 45 9.33 -21.44 -0.30
CA GLU A 45 9.63 -20.01 -0.42
C GLU A 45 9.62 -19.30 0.93
N ALA A 46 8.60 -19.57 1.77
CA ALA A 46 8.53 -19.01 3.12
C ALA A 46 9.66 -19.52 4.03
N ARG A 47 10.20 -20.72 3.80
CA ARG A 47 11.38 -21.22 4.50
C ARG A 47 12.63 -20.46 4.06
N ILE A 48 12.87 -20.35 2.75
CA ILE A 48 14.01 -19.63 2.17
C ILE A 48 14.04 -18.17 2.64
N LEU A 49 12.89 -17.49 2.58
CA LEU A 49 12.77 -16.09 3.00
C LEU A 49 13.06 -15.90 4.50
N ARG A 50 12.68 -16.87 5.35
CA ARG A 50 13.00 -16.85 6.79
C ARG A 50 14.49 -17.05 7.06
N GLU A 51 15.14 -17.94 6.31
CA GLU A 51 16.59 -18.17 6.42
C GLU A 51 17.42 -16.95 6.01
N HIS A 52 16.87 -16.11 5.11
CA HIS A 52 17.50 -14.88 4.62
C HIS A 52 16.89 -13.60 5.23
N GLU A 53 16.11 -13.73 6.30
CA GLU A 53 15.53 -12.58 6.96
C GLU A 53 16.65 -11.68 7.51
N VAL A 54 16.59 -10.39 7.17
CA VAL A 54 17.53 -9.39 7.67
C VAL A 54 16.90 -8.71 8.87
N PRO A 55 17.48 -8.83 10.08
CA PRO A 55 16.97 -8.15 11.26
C PRO A 55 16.92 -6.63 11.04
N PRO A 56 15.88 -5.93 11.53
CA PRO A 56 15.85 -4.48 11.48
C PRO A 56 17.04 -3.86 12.21
N ALA A 57 17.63 -2.83 11.63
CA ALA A 57 18.81 -2.18 12.19
C ALA A 57 18.78 -0.66 11.93
N MET A 58 19.52 0.09 12.74
CA MET A 58 19.73 1.52 12.48
C MET A 58 20.72 1.66 11.31
N VAL A 59 20.26 2.24 10.21
CA VAL A 59 21.03 2.34 8.96
C VAL A 59 20.90 3.77 8.41
N CYS A 60 22.03 4.36 8.01
CA CYS A 60 22.00 5.57 7.21
C CYS A 60 21.50 5.24 5.79
N PRO A 61 20.46 5.94 5.30
CA PRO A 61 20.05 5.85 3.91
C PRO A 61 21.21 6.05 2.93
N GLU A 62 21.25 5.23 1.87
CA GLU A 62 22.25 5.39 0.80
C GLU A 62 21.99 6.64 -0.05
N TYR A 63 20.71 7.04 -0.17
CA TYR A 63 20.32 8.27 -0.83
C TYR A 63 20.45 9.46 0.11
N ASP A 64 21.06 10.55 -0.35
CA ASP A 64 21.28 11.73 0.46
C ASP A 64 19.96 12.44 0.83
N LEU A 65 19.63 12.38 2.12
CA LEU A 65 18.45 13.03 2.68
C LEU A 65 18.71 14.45 3.20
N GLY A 66 19.90 15.01 2.99
CA GLY A 66 20.27 16.36 3.43
C GLY A 66 19.30 17.47 3.01
N PRO A 67 18.80 17.48 1.75
CA PRO A 67 17.80 18.47 1.31
C PRO A 67 16.42 18.32 1.95
N PHE A 68 16.12 17.17 2.55
CA PHE A 68 14.78 16.81 3.02
C PHE A 68 14.59 17.22 4.48
N PRO A 69 13.34 17.49 4.92
CA PRO A 69 13.09 18.12 6.22
C PRO A 69 13.36 17.22 7.43
N PHE A 70 13.75 15.97 7.21
CA PHE A 70 14.12 15.00 8.25
C PHE A 70 15.63 14.68 8.30
N GLY A 71 16.39 15.10 7.27
CA GLY A 71 17.86 15.05 7.24
C GLY A 71 18.48 13.68 6.96
N ASN A 72 19.80 13.66 6.78
CA ASN A 72 20.59 12.45 6.50
C ASN A 72 21.22 11.89 7.79
N LYS A 73 20.56 10.90 8.39
CA LYS A 73 20.97 10.26 9.64
C LYS A 73 20.51 8.80 9.69
N PRO A 74 20.98 7.99 10.64
CA PRO A 74 20.49 6.62 10.80
C PRO A 74 18.99 6.60 11.14
N TYR A 75 18.25 5.74 10.45
CA TYR A 75 16.86 5.40 10.78
C TYR A 75 16.77 3.90 11.02
N LEU A 76 15.77 3.47 11.81
CA LEU A 76 15.45 2.04 11.86
C LEU A 76 15.00 1.63 10.45
N CYS A 77 15.69 0.64 9.88
CA CYS A 77 15.46 0.16 8.53
C CYS A 77 15.00 -1.30 8.58
N ARG A 78 13.89 -1.59 7.90
CA ARG A 78 13.48 -2.96 7.59
C ARG A 78 13.76 -3.23 6.12
N THR A 79 14.51 -4.30 5.86
CA THR A 79 14.77 -4.78 4.51
C THR A 79 13.80 -5.91 4.18
N VAL A 80 13.06 -5.75 3.09
CA VAL A 80 12.26 -6.83 2.52
C VAL A 80 13.13 -7.58 1.51
N VAL A 81 13.26 -8.88 1.72
CA VAL A 81 13.93 -9.80 0.80
C VAL A 81 12.90 -10.47 -0.09
N LYS A 82 13.25 -10.68 -1.36
CA LYS A 82 12.46 -11.47 -2.33
C LYS A 82 13.25 -12.68 -2.78
N TYR A 83 12.51 -13.73 -3.14
CA TYR A 83 13.04 -14.96 -3.73
C TYR A 83 12.53 -15.10 -5.16
N GLU A 84 13.45 -15.21 -6.12
CA GLU A 84 13.12 -15.46 -7.52
C GLU A 84 13.18 -16.96 -7.81
N ARG A 85 12.01 -17.56 -8.02
CA ARG A 85 11.87 -19.02 -8.16
C ARG A 85 12.61 -19.58 -9.38
N GLU A 86 12.71 -18.82 -10.46
CA GLU A 86 13.34 -19.28 -11.71
C GLU A 86 14.86 -19.40 -11.57
N THR A 87 15.48 -18.47 -10.86
CA THR A 87 16.94 -18.38 -10.71
C THR A 87 17.44 -18.96 -9.38
N GLY A 88 16.53 -19.16 -8.41
CA GLY A 88 16.87 -19.55 -7.05
C GLY A 88 17.53 -18.42 -6.25
N GLN A 89 17.53 -17.18 -6.74
CA GLN A 89 18.21 -16.07 -6.09
C GLN A 89 17.36 -15.41 -5.01
N VAL A 90 18.02 -15.01 -3.92
CA VAL A 90 17.44 -14.15 -2.88
C VAL A 90 18.11 -12.79 -2.95
N PHE A 91 17.34 -11.71 -2.98
CA PHE A 91 17.87 -10.34 -3.03
C PHE A 91 17.05 -9.37 -2.18
N ALA A 92 17.68 -8.28 -1.75
CA ALA A 92 17.00 -7.18 -1.10
C ALA A 92 16.17 -6.41 -2.15
N ASP A 93 14.87 -6.31 -1.91
CA ASP A 93 13.92 -5.70 -2.83
C ASP A 93 13.58 -4.27 -2.43
N GLU A 94 13.07 -4.10 -1.21
CA GLU A 94 12.64 -2.80 -0.69
C GLU A 94 13.21 -2.55 0.71
N ARG A 95 13.52 -1.28 0.98
CA ARG A 95 13.93 -0.82 2.31
C ARG A 95 12.92 0.20 2.82
N PHE A 96 12.41 -0.04 4.02
CA PHE A 96 11.51 0.85 4.72
C PHE A 96 12.22 1.48 5.89
N TYR A 97 12.35 2.80 5.88
CA TYR A 97 12.95 3.55 6.98
C TYR A 97 11.84 4.10 7.87
N TYR A 98 11.91 3.87 9.17
CA TYR A 98 10.89 4.31 10.11
C TYR A 98 11.25 5.68 10.68
N GLY A 99 10.27 6.59 10.71
CA GLY A 99 10.47 7.96 11.15
C GLY A 99 10.70 8.06 12.65
N ASP A 100 11.78 8.73 13.05
CA ASP A 100 12.03 9.12 14.43
C ASP A 100 11.25 10.40 14.80
N ALA A 101 11.52 10.95 15.99
CA ALA A 101 10.80 12.11 16.50
C ALA A 101 10.92 13.34 15.58
N ASP A 102 12.10 13.59 15.00
CA ASP A 102 12.32 14.71 14.08
C ASP A 102 11.56 14.50 12.77
N ALA A 103 11.60 13.27 12.22
CA ALA A 103 10.85 12.95 11.02
C ALA A 103 9.34 13.08 11.23
N VAL A 104 8.82 12.61 12.36
CA VAL A 104 7.40 12.76 12.72
C VAL A 104 7.04 14.24 12.86
N ALA A 105 7.87 15.06 13.51
CA ALA A 105 7.64 16.50 13.64
C ALA A 105 7.65 17.22 12.29
N ALA A 106 8.59 16.87 11.39
CA ALA A 106 8.68 17.43 10.05
C ALA A 106 7.44 17.08 9.20
N VAL A 107 7.00 15.82 9.24
CA VAL A 107 5.80 15.36 8.55
C VAL A 107 4.56 16.05 9.11
N LYS A 108 4.45 16.20 10.43
CA LYS A 108 3.36 16.95 11.08
C LYS A 108 3.26 18.37 10.54
N ALA A 109 4.39 19.09 10.44
CA ALA A 109 4.41 20.44 9.92
C ALA A 109 3.96 20.51 8.45
N ASN A 110 4.40 19.56 7.62
CA ASN A 110 4.03 19.49 6.21
C ASN A 110 2.55 19.13 6.01
N VAL A 111 2.03 18.15 6.75
CA VAL A 111 0.61 17.80 6.72
C VAL A 111 -0.25 18.96 7.21
N ALA A 112 0.16 19.70 8.24
CA ALA A 112 -0.56 20.89 8.68
C ALA A 112 -0.67 21.97 7.59
N LYS A 113 0.36 22.16 6.76
CA LYS A 113 0.31 23.08 5.60
C LYS A 113 -0.72 22.62 4.56
N LEU A 114 -0.75 21.32 4.26
CA LEU A 114 -1.72 20.74 3.32
C LEU A 114 -3.16 20.85 3.86
N GLU A 115 -3.34 20.58 5.15
CA GLU A 115 -4.64 20.65 5.83
C GLU A 115 -5.21 22.07 5.95
N HIS A 116 -4.35 23.09 5.90
CA HIS A 116 -4.78 24.48 5.81
C HIS A 116 -5.48 24.79 4.47
N MET A 117 -5.12 24.08 3.40
CA MET A 117 -5.75 24.21 2.08
C MET A 117 -7.11 23.50 1.99
N LEU A 118 -7.49 22.74 3.03
CA LEU A 118 -8.78 22.05 3.11
C LEU A 118 -9.84 22.89 3.85
N THR A 119 -9.59 24.17 4.08
CA THR A 119 -10.55 25.04 4.78
C THR A 119 -11.66 25.49 3.83
N PRO A 120 -12.90 25.72 4.32
CA PRO A 120 -13.99 26.25 3.49
C PRO A 120 -13.65 27.56 2.77
N ALA A 121 -12.78 28.38 3.37
CA ALA A 121 -12.30 29.62 2.75
C ALA A 121 -11.47 29.37 1.47
N VAL A 122 -10.76 28.24 1.39
CA VAL A 122 -9.94 27.86 0.24
C VAL A 122 -10.75 27.01 -0.75
N THR A 123 -11.55 26.07 -0.24
CA THR A 123 -12.28 25.12 -1.08
C THR A 123 -13.61 25.66 -1.59
N GLY A 124 -14.18 26.69 -0.96
CA GLY A 124 -15.53 27.16 -1.25
C GLY A 124 -16.64 26.20 -0.83
N VAL A 125 -16.35 25.19 0.02
CA VAL A 125 -17.30 24.16 0.48
C VAL A 125 -17.66 24.40 1.95
N PRO A 126 -18.78 25.10 2.27
CA PRO A 126 -19.09 25.52 3.64
C PRO A 126 -19.39 24.37 4.60
N SER A 127 -19.91 23.25 4.10
CA SER A 127 -20.31 22.08 4.89
C SER A 127 -19.19 21.05 5.10
N LEU A 128 -17.97 21.34 4.64
CA LEU A 128 -16.83 20.43 4.77
C LEU A 128 -16.45 20.26 6.25
N PRO A 129 -16.47 19.04 6.82
CA PRO A 129 -15.99 18.82 8.17
C PRO A 129 -14.49 19.13 8.31
N SER A 130 -14.04 19.39 9.54
CA SER A 130 -12.61 19.57 9.81
C SER A 130 -11.81 18.28 9.57
N LEU A 131 -11.11 18.24 8.45
CA LEU A 131 -10.20 17.16 8.07
C LEU A 131 -8.83 17.43 8.69
N ARG A 132 -8.47 16.61 9.69
CA ARG A 132 -7.27 16.78 10.53
C ARG A 132 -6.68 15.43 10.95
N THR A 133 -5.41 15.21 10.65
CA THR A 133 -4.65 14.06 11.11
C THR A 133 -4.32 14.21 12.60
N ASN A 134 -4.55 13.14 13.36
CA ASN A 134 -4.25 13.14 14.79
C ASN A 134 -2.82 12.64 15.07
N PHE A 135 -1.83 13.52 14.92
CA PHE A 135 -0.43 13.18 15.16
C PHE A 135 -0.10 12.71 16.59
N ALA A 136 -0.97 12.93 17.58
CA ALA A 136 -0.78 12.38 18.92
C ALA A 136 -0.91 10.84 18.96
N ARG A 137 -1.45 10.23 17.90
CA ARG A 137 -1.52 8.77 17.73
C ARG A 137 -0.33 8.19 17.01
N ILE A 138 0.52 9.01 16.40
CA ILE A 138 1.67 8.56 15.63
C ILE A 138 2.86 8.45 16.56
N GLU A 139 3.46 7.28 16.61
CA GLU A 139 4.61 7.00 17.45
C GLU A 139 5.90 7.14 16.62
N ALA A 140 6.88 7.81 17.22
CA ALA A 140 8.23 7.85 16.69
C ALA A 140 8.92 6.51 16.92
N VAL A 141 9.79 6.12 15.98
CA VAL A 141 10.53 4.86 16.06
C VAL A 141 12.01 5.18 16.23
N ASP A 142 12.53 4.96 17.43
CA ASP A 142 13.91 5.24 17.82
C ASP A 142 14.69 3.98 18.20
N SER A 143 14.04 2.82 18.23
CA SER A 143 14.61 1.55 18.68
C SER A 143 14.07 0.34 17.92
N VAL A 144 14.80 -0.76 17.98
CA VAL A 144 14.57 -1.99 17.19
C VAL A 144 13.39 -2.84 17.72
N VAL A 145 12.76 -2.43 18.83
CA VAL A 145 11.89 -3.32 19.61
C VAL A 145 10.45 -3.36 19.09
N THR A 146 9.93 -2.25 18.57
CA THR A 146 8.50 -2.14 18.22
C THR A 146 8.27 -1.42 16.91
N PHE A 147 7.35 -1.97 16.11
CA PHE A 147 6.81 -1.32 14.92
C PHE A 147 5.39 -0.85 15.22
N PRO A 148 5.19 0.43 15.57
CA PRO A 148 3.87 0.92 15.93
C PRO A 148 2.94 0.87 14.72
N GLU A 149 1.66 0.59 14.97
CA GLU A 149 0.65 0.57 13.93
C GLU A 149 0.58 1.93 13.25
N ASN A 150 0.48 3.00 14.04
CA ASN A 150 0.48 4.39 13.59
C ASN A 150 1.89 4.95 13.59
N ARG A 151 2.41 5.21 12.40
CA ARG A 151 3.83 5.53 12.21
C ARG A 151 4.04 6.45 11.03
N VAL A 152 5.26 6.92 10.90
CA VAL A 152 5.82 7.50 9.68
C VAL A 152 6.80 6.49 9.07
N THR A 153 6.70 6.28 7.77
CA THR A 153 7.65 5.46 7.00
C THR A 153 8.16 6.27 5.81
N LEU A 154 9.46 6.23 5.58
CA LEU A 154 10.14 6.83 4.43
C LEU A 154 10.50 5.71 3.45
N SER A 155 10.10 5.89 2.20
CA SER A 155 10.42 5.03 1.07
C SER A 155 11.29 5.81 0.08
N LEU A 156 12.41 5.20 -0.33
CA LEU A 156 13.41 5.85 -1.17
C LEU A 156 13.40 5.22 -2.56
N HIS A 157 13.17 6.03 -3.57
CA HIS A 157 13.07 5.63 -4.97
C HIS A 157 13.89 6.56 -5.86
N PRO A 158 15.23 6.63 -5.70
CA PRO A 158 16.06 7.58 -6.43
C PRO A 158 15.98 7.40 -7.96
N LEU A 159 15.75 6.15 -8.40
CA LEU A 159 15.65 5.76 -9.79
C LEU A 159 14.28 5.12 -10.09
N THR A 160 13.78 5.32 -11.30
CA THR A 160 12.62 4.59 -11.85
C THR A 160 12.99 3.15 -12.20
N LYS A 161 11.99 2.31 -12.51
CA LYS A 161 12.21 0.95 -13.05
C LYS A 161 13.08 0.91 -14.30
N THR A 162 13.19 2.02 -15.03
CA THR A 162 14.03 2.16 -16.24
C THR A 162 15.40 2.77 -15.95
N GLY A 163 15.78 2.92 -14.68
CA GLY A 163 17.06 3.49 -14.26
C GLY A 163 17.17 5.01 -14.41
N LYS A 164 16.07 5.70 -14.75
CA LYS A 164 16.06 7.17 -14.86
C LYS A 164 15.87 7.80 -13.49
N ASN A 165 16.39 9.00 -13.33
CA ASN A 165 16.12 9.85 -12.17
C ASN A 165 14.62 9.98 -11.88
N ALA A 166 14.18 9.56 -10.69
CA ALA A 166 12.78 9.71 -10.29
C ALA A 166 12.43 11.18 -10.05
N LYS A 167 11.21 11.56 -10.44
CA LYS A 167 10.66 12.88 -10.14
C LYS A 167 10.48 13.09 -8.64
N TYR A 168 10.02 12.06 -7.94
CA TYR A 168 9.88 12.04 -6.49
C TYR A 168 10.78 10.95 -5.90
N PRO A 169 12.04 11.26 -5.56
CA PRO A 169 12.98 10.26 -5.06
C PRO A 169 12.67 9.80 -3.62
N VAL A 170 11.82 10.54 -2.89
CA VAL A 170 11.44 10.21 -1.53
C VAL A 170 9.94 10.35 -1.36
N GLU A 171 9.31 9.31 -0.83
CA GLU A 171 7.92 9.31 -0.42
C GLU A 171 7.82 9.02 1.07
N VAL A 172 6.99 9.80 1.76
CA VAL A 172 6.74 9.60 3.17
C VAL A 172 5.29 9.21 3.37
N PHE A 173 5.09 7.99 3.87
CA PHE A 173 3.80 7.49 4.29
C PHE A 173 3.58 7.77 5.77
N PHE A 174 2.34 8.10 6.14
CA PHE A 174 1.92 8.19 7.53
C PHE A 174 0.52 7.61 7.72
N ASN A 175 0.24 7.10 8.92
CA ASN A 175 -1.10 6.68 9.31
C ASN A 175 -1.39 6.95 10.78
N SER A 176 -2.65 7.29 11.08
CA SER A 176 -3.15 7.74 12.37
C SER A 176 -4.59 7.24 12.58
N TYR A 177 -4.77 5.93 12.57
CA TYR A 177 -6.06 5.29 12.86
C TYR A 177 -6.30 5.15 14.36
N GLY A 178 -7.56 5.20 14.76
CA GLY A 178 -7.98 4.91 16.13
C GLY A 178 -9.00 3.79 16.16
N LYS A 179 -9.41 3.39 17.37
CA LYS A 179 -10.54 2.48 17.55
C LYS A 179 -11.79 3.17 16.98
N ASN A 180 -12.55 2.49 16.10
CA ASN A 180 -13.77 2.96 15.40
C ASN A 180 -13.56 3.63 14.03
N ASP A 181 -12.57 3.19 13.24
CA ASP A 181 -12.34 3.58 11.84
C ASP A 181 -12.12 5.08 11.57
N ASN A 182 -12.14 5.92 12.61
CA ASN A 182 -11.82 7.34 12.50
C ASN A 182 -10.31 7.55 12.51
N GLY A 183 -9.81 8.12 11.43
CA GLY A 183 -8.38 8.34 11.27
C GLY A 183 -8.04 8.93 9.93
N SER A 184 -6.75 8.90 9.65
CA SER A 184 -6.23 9.30 8.35
C SER A 184 -4.96 8.57 8.04
N HIS A 185 -4.68 8.42 6.76
CA HIS A 185 -3.36 8.07 6.27
C HIS A 185 -3.07 8.89 5.02
N GLY A 186 -1.81 8.97 4.64
CA GLY A 186 -1.44 9.69 3.46
C GLY A 186 -0.01 9.45 3.04
N THR A 187 0.30 9.93 1.85
CA THR A 187 1.64 9.92 1.28
C THR A 187 2.00 11.34 0.86
N VAL A 188 3.18 11.81 1.26
CA VAL A 188 3.79 13.05 0.77
C VAL A 188 5.00 12.67 -0.06
N SER A 189 4.97 12.99 -1.36
CA SER A 189 6.06 12.76 -2.30
C SER A 189 6.87 14.05 -2.47
N TYR A 190 8.17 13.97 -2.23
CA TYR A 190 9.08 15.11 -2.23
C TYR A 190 9.85 15.22 -3.54
N LEU A 191 10.11 16.45 -3.97
CA LEU A 191 11.08 16.74 -5.02
C LEU A 191 12.51 16.62 -4.47
N ARG A 192 13.50 16.67 -5.38
CA ARG A 192 14.94 16.55 -5.04
C ARG A 192 15.48 17.64 -4.13
N ASP A 193 14.86 18.80 -4.15
CA ASP A 193 15.20 19.95 -3.29
C ASP A 193 14.55 19.85 -1.90
N GLY A 194 13.84 18.74 -1.60
CA GLY A 194 13.15 18.53 -0.34
C GLY A 194 11.80 19.25 -0.23
N SER A 195 11.35 19.95 -1.27
CA SER A 195 10.01 20.54 -1.30
C SER A 195 8.93 19.50 -1.57
N MET A 196 7.69 19.76 -1.13
CA MET A 196 6.55 18.88 -1.41
C MET A 196 6.11 19.02 -2.87
N GLY A 197 6.12 17.93 -3.63
CA GLY A 197 5.72 17.93 -5.05
C GLY A 197 4.34 17.33 -5.31
N LYS A 198 3.93 16.37 -4.49
CA LYS A 198 2.63 15.71 -4.54
C LYS A 198 2.27 15.24 -3.14
N ALA A 199 0.99 15.27 -2.80
CA ALA A 199 0.51 14.58 -1.61
C ALA A 199 -0.88 14.00 -1.83
N VAL A 200 -1.21 12.95 -1.09
CA VAL A 200 -2.56 12.42 -0.98
C VAL A 200 -2.83 12.14 0.48
N ILE A 201 -3.97 12.61 0.99
CA ILE A 201 -4.41 12.32 2.34
C ILE A 201 -5.84 11.79 2.30
N HIS A 202 -6.03 10.66 2.95
CA HIS A 202 -7.30 9.98 3.09
C HIS A 202 -7.75 10.12 4.54
N TYR A 203 -8.99 10.59 4.72
CA TYR A 203 -9.62 10.74 6.02
C TYR A 203 -10.84 9.86 6.11
N TRP A 204 -10.99 9.21 7.25
CA TRP A 204 -12.22 8.53 7.63
C TRP A 204 -12.82 9.26 8.82
N ARG A 205 -14.05 9.74 8.63
CA ARG A 205 -14.80 10.53 9.62
C ARG A 205 -16.24 10.03 9.68
N ASN A 206 -16.60 9.38 10.78
CA ASN A 206 -17.93 8.84 11.04
C ASN A 206 -18.40 7.96 9.86
N HIS A 207 -17.54 7.03 9.44
CA HIS A 207 -17.72 6.13 8.29
C HIS A 207 -17.77 6.79 6.91
N VAL A 208 -17.61 8.11 6.81
CA VAL A 208 -17.46 8.82 5.54
C VAL A 208 -15.98 8.95 5.18
N TYR A 209 -15.64 8.59 3.96
CA TYR A 209 -14.31 8.75 3.39
C TYR A 209 -14.17 10.13 2.72
N TYR A 210 -13.02 10.76 2.90
CA TYR A 210 -12.61 11.96 2.17
C TYR A 210 -11.21 11.75 1.59
N GLY A 211 -11.05 12.04 0.30
CA GLY A 211 -9.77 12.01 -0.40
C GLY A 211 -9.33 13.41 -0.81
N ALA A 212 -8.22 13.88 -0.25
CA ALA A 212 -7.58 15.15 -0.63
C ALA A 212 -6.31 14.87 -1.44
N TYR A 213 -6.25 15.42 -2.66
CA TYR A 213 -5.16 15.21 -3.61
C TYR A 213 -4.49 16.53 -3.91
N PHE A 214 -3.17 16.59 -3.73
CA PHE A 214 -2.36 17.77 -3.89
C PHE A 214 -1.31 17.56 -4.98
N LYS A 215 -1.06 18.59 -5.77
CA LYS A 215 -0.01 18.60 -6.79
C LYS A 215 0.55 20.01 -6.93
N ILE A 216 1.69 20.15 -7.59
CA ILE A 216 2.18 21.47 -7.98
C ILE A 216 1.26 22.08 -9.04
N ILE A 217 0.75 23.27 -8.76
CA ILE A 217 0.00 24.15 -9.65
C ILE A 217 0.69 25.51 -9.58
N ASP A 218 1.06 26.08 -10.74
CA ASP A 218 1.76 27.37 -10.83
C ASP A 218 3.00 27.50 -9.92
N GLY A 219 3.78 26.42 -9.82
CA GLY A 219 5.03 26.38 -9.06
C GLY A 219 4.89 26.16 -7.56
N ALA A 220 3.67 26.05 -7.02
CA ALA A 220 3.42 25.79 -5.61
C ALA A 220 2.57 24.53 -5.40
N ILE A 221 2.77 23.82 -4.29
CA ILE A 221 1.87 22.73 -3.90
C ILE A 221 0.49 23.33 -3.58
N ALA A 222 -0.54 22.77 -4.19
CA ALA A 222 -1.93 23.22 -4.02
C ALA A 222 -2.89 22.03 -3.98
N LEU A 223 -4.08 22.24 -3.42
CA LEU A 223 -5.18 21.30 -3.53
C LEU A 223 -5.60 21.20 -4.99
N ASN A 224 -5.65 19.98 -5.53
CA ASN A 224 -6.07 19.71 -6.88
C ASN A 224 -7.49 19.13 -6.93
N VAL A 225 -7.77 18.15 -6.07
CA VAL A 225 -9.08 17.50 -5.98
C VAL A 225 -9.39 17.21 -4.52
N LEU A 226 -10.63 17.47 -4.13
CA LEU A 226 -11.21 16.96 -2.89
C LEU A 226 -12.46 16.17 -3.25
N ASN A 227 -12.56 14.94 -2.76
CA ASN A 227 -13.75 14.12 -2.93
C ASN A 227 -14.19 13.48 -1.62
N TYR A 228 -15.43 13.01 -1.59
CA TYR A 228 -15.92 12.17 -0.51
C TYR A 228 -16.68 10.95 -1.04
N ARG A 229 -16.79 9.92 -0.20
CA ARG A 229 -17.63 8.74 -0.40
C ARG A 229 -18.34 8.39 0.90
N ALA A 230 -19.66 8.23 0.82
CA ALA A 230 -20.47 7.85 1.98
C ALA A 230 -20.33 6.36 2.29
N THR A 231 -20.22 5.51 1.27
CA THR A 231 -19.93 4.08 1.41
C THR A 231 -18.74 3.65 0.53
N PRO A 232 -18.06 2.53 0.85
CA PRO A 232 -16.89 2.08 0.08
C PRO A 232 -17.16 1.79 -1.39
N ASN A 233 -18.41 1.42 -1.73
CA ASN A 233 -18.81 1.01 -3.07
C ASN A 233 -19.36 2.17 -3.93
N ASP A 234 -19.54 3.36 -3.35
CA ASP A 234 -20.05 4.50 -4.09
C ASP A 234 -18.97 5.14 -4.96
N ASP A 235 -19.40 5.72 -6.08
CA ASP A 235 -18.57 6.61 -6.86
C ASP A 235 -18.19 7.84 -6.02
N PRO A 236 -16.93 8.31 -6.11
CA PRO A 236 -16.49 9.51 -5.39
C PRO A 236 -17.26 10.73 -5.88
N VAL A 237 -17.86 11.46 -4.96
CA VAL A 237 -18.43 12.78 -5.26
C VAL A 237 -17.33 13.81 -5.11
N GLU A 238 -17.07 14.54 -6.19
CA GLU A 238 -16.10 15.63 -6.20
C GLU A 238 -16.69 16.87 -5.52
N LEU A 239 -16.01 17.33 -4.47
CA LEU A 239 -16.36 18.53 -3.73
C LEU A 239 -15.63 19.76 -4.25
N TYR A 240 -14.44 19.56 -4.83
CA TYR A 240 -13.58 20.63 -5.34
C TYR A 240 -12.64 20.09 -6.41
N ARG A 241 -12.36 20.93 -7.41
CA ARG A 241 -11.29 20.74 -8.41
C ARG A 241 -10.69 22.07 -8.85
N ALA A 242 -9.37 22.11 -8.93
CA ALA A 242 -8.56 23.20 -9.46
C ALA A 242 -8.18 22.97 -10.93
#